data_AF-A0A970SID8-F1
#
_entry.id   AF-A0A970SID8-F1
#
_cell.length_a   1.000
_cell.length_b   1.000
_cell.length_c   1.000
_cell.angle_alpha   90.00
_cell.angle_beta   90.00
_cell.angle_gamma   90.00
#
_symmetry.space_group_name_H-M   'P 1'
#
loop_
_entity.id
_entity.type
_entity.pdbx_description
1 polymer ?
#
loop_
_entity_poly.entity_id
_entity_poly.type
_entity_poly.pdbx_seq_one_letter_code
_entity_poly.pdbx_strand_id
1 'polypeptide(L)'
;MSLPSSERLPGDINDLPPARQRHIRRQPRSVSLAERQILLDSIIKLTAPTLAFFIRALLGALTLGSALYLQNLALLIVAIVIFPVPAPLFGLALYPPTLKIKHALKALVSLLVLIALVFSAGLVAGVFQTFGYPDPLGLFRFTALYWLDLAIVGISAFISPLILLRQGKNPRELGVLLSYTLLVPFALFGFGLSNGNPALWYGALFVGFEHFGLALLLAVFSFVILGFSPKKPLGWLIVVAALAVFLAVTSIGINYPVRQTQSVPLTVPTVTHPALSSEIPVDPTKPVKTNTVAPTETPIIPTSAATHTPSPSPLITATTTPGSIARWGVVKSDVGVVIRKNPAFDAEIVTYANNGDPVEIFGETTAPNGLRWYQVLTDTGQSGWVLSSLLQIQTTAPAD
;
A
#
# COMPACT_ATOMS: atom_id res chain seq x y z
N MET A 1 44.67 58.86 16.53
CA MET A 1 43.69 57.83 16.92
C MET A 1 42.64 57.75 15.83
N SER A 2 42.69 56.74 14.96
CA SER A 2 41.66 56.51 13.94
C SER A 2 40.42 55.93 14.63
N LEU A 3 39.28 56.61 14.51
CA LEU A 3 37.99 56.09 14.96
C LEU A 3 37.72 54.73 14.29
N PRO A 4 37.14 53.75 15.01
CA PRO A 4 36.80 52.47 14.41
C PRO A 4 35.78 52.70 13.29
N SER A 5 36.15 52.27 12.07
CA SER A 5 35.28 52.32 10.90
C SER A 5 33.97 51.59 11.20
N SER A 6 32.84 52.25 11.00
CA SER A 6 31.52 51.65 11.15
C SER A 6 31.32 50.61 10.05
N GLU A 7 31.70 49.37 10.33
CA GLU A 7 31.54 48.27 9.41
C GLU A 7 30.03 48.00 9.21
N ARG A 8 29.59 47.94 7.94
CA ARG A 8 28.18 47.69 7.62
C ARG A 8 27.81 46.29 8.11
N LEU A 9 26.65 46.18 8.77
CA LEU A 9 26.06 44.90 9.12
C LEU A 9 25.85 44.07 7.83
N PRO A 10 26.34 42.82 7.77
CA PRO A 10 26.20 41.97 6.59
C PRO A 10 24.73 41.70 6.26
N GLY A 11 24.41 41.65 4.96
CA GLY A 11 23.03 41.52 4.49
C GLY A 11 22.60 40.06 4.24
N ASP A 12 23.57 39.18 3.93
CA ASP A 12 23.35 37.76 3.71
C ASP A 12 24.29 36.95 4.62
N ILE A 13 23.87 35.73 5.00
CA ILE A 13 24.72 34.81 5.77
C ILE A 13 25.98 34.44 4.97
N ASN A 14 25.90 34.45 3.64
CA ASN A 14 27.02 34.13 2.76
C ASN A 14 28.12 35.20 2.76
N ASP A 15 27.82 36.42 3.23
CA ASP A 15 28.81 37.51 3.36
C ASP A 15 29.76 37.28 4.56
N LEU A 16 29.40 36.37 5.48
CA LEU A 16 30.19 36.07 6.67
C LEU A 16 31.28 35.02 6.39
N PRO A 17 32.42 35.05 7.10
CA PRO A 17 33.44 34.00 6.98
C PRO A 17 32.87 32.60 7.27
N PRO A 18 33.35 31.53 6.59
CA PRO A 18 32.81 30.17 6.73
C PRO A 18 32.75 29.65 8.18
N ALA A 19 33.72 30.01 9.01
CA ALA A 19 33.73 29.65 10.44
C ALA A 19 32.55 30.30 11.20
N ARG A 20 32.26 31.58 10.93
CA ARG A 20 31.16 32.32 11.55
C ARG A 20 29.81 31.81 11.05
N GLN A 21 29.68 31.47 9.76
CA GLN A 21 28.48 30.81 9.22
C GLN A 21 28.17 29.49 9.95
N ARG A 22 29.19 28.64 10.13
CA ARG A 22 29.05 27.35 10.85
C ARG A 22 28.65 27.56 12.30
N HIS A 23 29.23 28.55 12.99
CA HIS A 23 28.89 28.89 14.35
C HIS A 23 27.42 29.30 14.47
N ILE A 24 26.96 30.24 13.64
CA ILE A 24 25.59 30.76 13.67
C ILE A 24 24.56 29.65 13.40
N ARG A 25 24.85 28.75 12.46
CA ARG A 25 23.97 27.61 12.14
C ARG A 25 23.91 26.55 13.25
N ARG A 26 24.99 26.36 14.00
CA ARG A 26 25.07 25.36 15.08
C ARG A 26 24.42 25.85 16.38
N GLN A 27 24.54 27.14 16.67
CA GLN A 27 24.07 27.73 17.92
C GLN A 27 23.26 29.02 17.69
N PRO A 28 22.09 28.95 17.03
CA PRO A 28 21.29 30.15 16.73
C PRO A 28 20.77 30.88 17.98
N ARG A 29 20.75 30.22 19.15
CA ARG A 29 20.30 30.81 20.42
C ARG A 29 21.36 31.65 21.14
N SER A 30 22.65 31.35 20.96
CA SER A 30 23.75 32.07 21.63
C SER A 30 24.21 33.31 20.84
N VAL A 31 23.65 33.49 19.64
CA VAL A 31 24.07 34.48 18.66
C VAL A 31 23.26 35.77 18.80
N SER A 32 23.84 36.90 18.36
CA SER A 32 23.18 38.20 18.36
C SER A 32 21.85 38.18 17.59
N LEU A 33 20.91 39.05 17.99
CA LEU A 33 19.59 39.12 17.35
C LEU A 33 19.68 39.45 15.85
N ALA A 34 20.65 40.26 15.45
CA ALA A 34 20.91 40.61 14.05
C ALA A 34 21.39 39.40 13.24
N GLU A 35 22.38 38.65 13.73
CA GLU A 35 22.89 37.45 13.06
C GLU A 35 21.82 36.35 12.97
N ARG A 36 21.00 36.22 14.00
CA ARG A 36 19.86 35.30 13.98
C ARG A 36 18.81 35.71 12.93
N GLN A 37 18.58 37.01 12.73
CA GLN A 37 17.68 37.51 11.69
C GLN A 37 18.25 37.24 10.29
N ILE A 38 19.55 37.46 10.07
CA ILE A 38 20.24 37.12 8.83
C ILE A 38 20.08 35.63 8.50
N LEU A 39 20.28 34.76 9.50
CA LEU A 39 20.09 33.33 9.31
C LEU A 39 18.61 32.98 9.02
N LEU A 40 17.64 33.61 9.70
CA LEU A 40 16.22 33.41 9.43
C LEU A 40 15.85 33.79 8.00
N ASP A 41 16.32 34.95 7.52
CA ASP A 41 16.08 35.41 6.16
C ASP A 41 16.73 34.48 5.12
N SER A 42 17.89 33.89 5.42
CA SER A 42 18.50 32.86 4.57
C SER A 42 17.64 31.59 4.42
N ILE A 43 16.98 31.15 5.50
CA ILE A 43 16.09 29.96 5.46
C ILE A 43 14.79 30.29 4.72
N ILE A 44 14.24 31.49 4.90
CA ILE A 44 13.07 31.97 4.14
C ILE A 44 13.38 31.97 2.63
N LYS A 45 14.58 32.43 2.24
CA LYS A 45 15.03 32.40 0.84
C LYS A 45 15.21 30.98 0.32
N LEU A 46 15.71 30.05 1.14
CA LEU A 46 15.91 28.64 0.78
C LEU A 46 14.59 27.86 0.59
N THR A 47 13.56 28.22 1.35
CA THR A 47 12.23 27.59 1.32
C THR A 47 11.25 28.27 0.36
N ALA A 48 11.67 29.34 -0.30
CA ALA A 48 10.87 30.03 -1.30
C ALA A 48 10.64 29.16 -2.54
N PRO A 49 9.44 29.22 -3.15
CA PRO A 49 9.18 28.49 -4.38
C PRO A 49 10.04 29.04 -5.53
N THR A 50 10.61 28.13 -6.33
CA THR A 50 11.43 28.46 -7.51
C THR A 50 10.77 27.91 -8.77
N LEU A 51 11.17 28.39 -9.96
CA LEU A 51 10.67 27.82 -11.22
C LEU A 51 10.94 26.30 -11.31
N ALA A 52 12.12 25.87 -10.88
CA ALA A 52 12.51 24.46 -10.85
C ALA A 52 11.60 23.60 -9.96
N PHE A 53 11.08 24.17 -8.85
CA PHE A 53 10.08 23.52 -8.02
C PHE A 53 8.81 23.21 -8.83
N PHE A 54 8.27 24.17 -9.58
CA PHE A 54 7.05 23.98 -10.36
C PHE A 54 7.24 23.03 -11.54
N ILE A 55 8.39 23.08 -12.22
CA ILE A 55 8.69 22.14 -13.32
C ILE A 55 8.75 20.70 -12.79
N ARG A 56 9.41 20.48 -11.65
CA ARG A 56 9.45 19.16 -11.00
C ARG A 56 8.08 18.73 -10.47
N ALA A 57 7.29 19.67 -9.97
CA ALA A 57 5.92 19.40 -9.52
C ALA A 57 5.05 18.92 -10.68
N LEU A 58 5.13 19.58 -11.85
CA LEU A 58 4.41 19.18 -13.05
C LEU A 58 4.87 17.81 -13.55
N LEU A 59 6.18 17.58 -13.67
CA LEU A 59 6.71 16.30 -14.15
C LEU A 59 6.40 15.15 -13.18
N GLY A 60 6.49 15.40 -11.87
CA GLY A 60 6.11 14.44 -10.83
C GLY A 60 4.62 14.14 -10.86
N ALA A 61 3.76 15.15 -11.06
CA ALA A 61 2.33 14.95 -11.16
C ALA A 61 1.96 14.12 -12.40
N LEU A 62 2.53 14.43 -13.57
CA LEU A 62 2.29 13.66 -14.81
C LEU A 62 2.74 12.20 -14.67
N THR A 63 3.90 11.96 -14.06
CA THR A 63 4.40 10.60 -13.81
C THR A 63 3.57 9.87 -12.76
N LEU A 64 3.10 10.55 -11.71
CA LEU A 64 2.20 9.98 -10.71
C LEU A 64 0.83 9.62 -11.31
N GLY A 65 0.24 10.50 -12.13
CA GLY A 65 -1.00 10.20 -12.85
C GLY A 65 -0.82 8.99 -13.78
N SER A 66 0.31 8.91 -14.48
CA SER A 66 0.65 7.74 -15.31
C SER A 66 0.79 6.46 -14.47
N ALA A 67 1.37 6.56 -13.27
CA ALA A 67 1.49 5.44 -12.34
C ALA A 67 0.13 4.92 -11.88
N LEU A 68 -0.80 5.83 -11.55
CA LEU A 68 -2.16 5.49 -11.15
C LEU A 68 -2.95 4.87 -12.31
N TYR A 69 -2.88 5.48 -13.51
CA TYR A 69 -3.57 4.98 -14.69
C TYR A 69 -3.08 3.58 -15.11
N LEU A 70 -1.76 3.37 -15.14
CA LEU A 70 -1.15 2.11 -15.54
C LEU A 70 -1.05 1.09 -14.38
N GLN A 71 -1.46 1.46 -13.17
CA GLN A 71 -1.37 0.63 -11.97
C GLN A 71 0.04 0.05 -11.75
N ASN A 72 1.08 0.88 -11.93
CA ASN A 72 2.49 0.43 -11.96
C ASN A 72 3.33 1.02 -10.81
N LEU A 73 3.87 0.14 -9.95
CA LEU A 73 4.67 0.52 -8.79
C LEU A 73 5.99 1.22 -9.16
N ALA A 74 6.63 0.81 -10.26
CA ALA A 74 7.88 1.43 -10.70
C ALA A 74 7.66 2.90 -11.09
N LEU A 75 6.57 3.20 -11.79
CA LEU A 75 6.21 4.57 -12.13
C LEU A 75 5.87 5.41 -10.89
N LEU A 76 5.24 4.81 -9.88
CA LEU A 76 4.99 5.48 -8.61
C LEU A 76 6.31 5.88 -7.94
N ILE A 77 7.28 4.98 -7.86
CA ILE A 77 8.61 5.26 -7.30
C ILE A 77 9.32 6.37 -8.10
N VAL A 78 9.29 6.29 -9.43
CA VAL A 78 9.87 7.32 -10.30
C VAL A 78 9.23 8.68 -10.05
N ALA A 79 7.90 8.75 -9.92
CA ALA A 79 7.20 9.99 -9.63
C ALA A 79 7.64 10.62 -8.30
N ILE A 80 7.71 9.82 -7.23
CA ILE A 80 8.14 10.26 -5.89
C ILE A 80 9.57 10.85 -5.93
N VAL A 81 10.47 10.27 -6.71
CA VAL A 81 11.86 10.76 -6.85
C VAL A 81 11.95 12.05 -7.69
N ILE A 82 11.06 12.20 -8.67
CA ILE A 82 11.00 13.40 -9.53
C ILE A 82 10.43 14.60 -8.77
N PHE A 83 9.45 14.38 -7.89
CA PHE A 83 8.80 15.46 -7.14
C PHE A 83 9.83 16.37 -6.44
N PRO A 84 9.53 17.68 -6.35
CA PRO A 84 10.37 18.57 -5.61
C PRO A 84 10.20 18.32 -4.11
N VAL A 85 11.25 18.59 -3.33
CA VAL A 85 11.10 18.71 -1.88
C VAL A 85 10.00 19.74 -1.61
N PRO A 86 9.00 19.45 -0.73
CA PRO A 86 7.94 20.40 -0.37
C PRO A 86 8.47 21.52 0.52
N ALA A 87 9.53 22.22 0.08
CA ALA A 87 10.21 23.28 0.80
C ALA A 87 9.27 24.43 1.24
N PRO A 88 8.24 24.79 0.45
CA PRO A 88 7.24 25.76 0.88
C PRO A 88 6.49 25.37 2.17
N LEU A 89 6.38 24.09 2.52
CA LEU A 89 5.82 23.65 3.80
C LEU A 89 6.63 24.22 4.97
N PHE A 90 7.96 24.18 4.87
CA PHE A 90 8.84 24.75 5.89
C PHE A 90 8.82 26.29 5.86
N GLY A 91 8.64 26.89 4.68
CA GLY A 91 8.42 28.33 4.55
C GLY A 91 7.14 28.80 5.26
N LEU A 92 6.07 28.01 5.17
CA LEU A 92 4.81 28.24 5.88
C LEU A 92 4.97 28.01 7.40
N ALA A 93 5.73 26.99 7.81
CA ALA A 93 6.06 26.73 9.22
C ALA A 93 6.88 27.86 9.88
N LEU A 94 7.57 28.70 9.09
CA LEU A 94 8.27 29.90 9.57
C LEU A 94 7.36 31.13 9.71
N TYR A 95 6.08 31.02 9.39
CA TYR A 95 5.15 32.13 9.53
C TYR A 95 4.92 32.57 10.98
N PRO A 96 4.68 31.69 11.97
CA PRO A 96 4.48 32.10 13.35
C PRO A 96 5.60 32.98 13.95
N PRO A 97 6.90 32.68 13.75
CA PRO A 97 7.97 33.54 14.26
C PRO A 97 8.19 34.83 13.46
N THR A 98 7.90 34.83 12.15
CA THR A 98 8.21 35.96 11.27
C THR A 98 7.05 36.95 11.13
N LEU A 99 5.82 36.46 11.13
CA LEU A 99 4.58 37.18 10.80
C LEU A 99 4.66 37.94 9.47
N LYS A 100 5.55 37.51 8.55
CA LYS A 100 5.72 38.13 7.23
C LYS A 100 4.72 37.51 6.24
N ILE A 101 3.51 38.08 6.18
CA ILE A 101 2.38 37.56 5.37
C ILE A 101 2.75 37.30 3.91
N LYS A 102 3.53 38.19 3.27
CA LYS A 102 3.93 38.03 1.86
C LYS A 102 4.69 36.73 1.60
N HIS A 103 5.52 36.27 2.54
CA HIS A 103 6.26 35.00 2.39
C HIS A 103 5.35 33.81 2.67
N ALA A 104 4.51 33.90 3.70
CA ALA A 104 3.52 32.87 4.02
C ALA A 104 2.56 32.62 2.84
N LEU A 105 2.05 33.69 2.22
CA LEU A 105 1.14 33.59 1.09
C LEU A 105 1.82 32.96 -0.13
N LYS A 106 3.07 33.33 -0.44
CA LYS A 106 3.85 32.70 -1.52
C LYS A 106 4.03 31.20 -1.27
N ALA A 107 4.35 30.82 -0.03
CA ALA A 107 4.49 29.42 0.35
C ALA A 107 3.17 28.66 0.21
N LEU A 108 2.09 29.21 0.78
CA LEU A 108 0.74 28.65 0.71
C LEU A 108 0.26 28.47 -0.73
N VAL A 109 0.36 29.51 -1.56
CA VAL A 109 -0.05 29.43 -2.97
C VAL A 109 0.76 28.37 -3.71
N SER A 110 2.07 28.26 -3.46
CA SER A 110 2.88 27.22 -4.12
C SER A 110 2.52 25.80 -3.68
N LEU A 111 2.12 25.60 -2.41
CA LEU A 111 1.61 24.32 -1.92
C LEU A 111 0.27 23.99 -2.55
N LEU A 112 -0.64 24.98 -2.65
CA LEU A 112 -1.92 24.80 -3.32
C LEU A 112 -1.75 24.46 -4.79
N VAL A 113 -0.81 25.10 -5.49
CA VAL A 113 -0.47 24.75 -6.89
C VAL A 113 0.08 23.32 -6.97
N LEU A 114 0.97 22.91 -6.06
CA LEU A 114 1.48 21.53 -6.02
C LEU A 114 0.34 20.52 -5.79
N ILE A 115 -0.52 20.76 -4.81
CA ILE A 115 -1.68 19.91 -4.50
C ILE A 115 -2.62 19.88 -5.70
N ALA A 116 -2.91 21.02 -6.32
CA ALA A 116 -3.80 21.10 -7.49
C ALA A 116 -3.25 20.31 -8.68
N LEU A 117 -1.95 20.42 -8.99
CA LEU A 117 -1.33 19.65 -10.06
C LEU A 117 -1.45 18.14 -9.81
N VAL A 118 -1.17 17.71 -8.59
CA VAL A 118 -1.21 16.30 -8.20
C VAL A 118 -2.64 15.76 -8.20
N PHE A 119 -3.59 16.53 -7.66
CA PHE A 119 -5.02 16.25 -7.71
C PHE A 119 -5.52 16.13 -9.16
N SER A 120 -5.16 17.08 -10.03
CA SER A 120 -5.55 17.05 -11.44
C SER A 120 -4.99 15.83 -12.18
N ALA A 121 -3.74 15.46 -11.90
CA ALA A 121 -3.15 14.25 -12.50
C ALA A 121 -3.88 12.98 -12.06
N GLY A 122 -4.25 12.89 -10.78
CA GLY A 122 -5.08 11.81 -10.26
C GLY A 122 -6.48 11.80 -10.88
N LEU A 123 -7.11 12.96 -11.01
CA LEU A 123 -8.42 13.13 -11.64
C LEU A 123 -8.40 12.64 -13.10
N VAL A 124 -7.41 13.07 -13.88
CA VAL A 124 -7.24 12.62 -15.27
C VAL A 124 -7.01 11.11 -15.34
N ALA A 125 -6.14 10.57 -14.48
CA ALA A 125 -5.89 9.13 -14.42
C ALA A 125 -7.16 8.34 -14.08
N GLY A 126 -8.00 8.86 -13.18
CA GLY A 126 -9.24 8.23 -12.79
C GLY A 126 -10.24 8.21 -13.94
N VAL A 127 -10.51 9.34 -14.61
CA VAL A 127 -11.47 9.41 -15.73
C VAL A 127 -11.25 8.33 -16.80
N PHE A 128 -10.00 7.96 -17.09
CA PHE A 128 -9.67 6.95 -18.10
C PHE A 128 -9.58 5.52 -17.57
N GLN A 129 -9.62 5.32 -16.25
CA GLN A 129 -9.53 3.99 -15.65
C GLN A 129 -10.93 3.41 -15.41
N THR A 130 -11.30 2.37 -16.15
CA THR A 130 -12.53 1.62 -15.93
C THR A 130 -12.43 0.68 -14.73
N PHE A 131 -13.50 0.64 -13.92
CA PHE A 131 -13.63 -0.23 -12.75
C PHE A 131 -13.51 -1.72 -13.12
N GLY A 132 -12.81 -2.49 -12.27
CA GLY A 132 -12.67 -3.96 -12.41
C GLY A 132 -11.25 -4.47 -12.65
N TYR A 133 -10.25 -3.59 -12.69
CA TYR A 133 -8.85 -4.01 -12.76
C TYR A 133 -8.35 -4.48 -11.39
N PRO A 134 -7.45 -5.49 -11.32
CA PRO A 134 -6.72 -5.78 -10.09
C PRO A 134 -6.05 -4.49 -9.57
N ASP A 135 -5.97 -4.34 -8.24
CA ASP A 135 -5.35 -3.21 -7.55
C ASP A 135 -3.93 -3.60 -7.07
N PRO A 136 -2.92 -3.67 -7.95
CA PRO A 136 -1.55 -4.02 -7.59
C PRO A 136 -0.86 -2.90 -6.80
N LEU A 137 -1.36 -1.66 -6.85
CA LEU A 137 -0.84 -0.54 -6.08
C LEU A 137 -1.36 -0.53 -4.64
N GLY A 138 -2.46 -1.24 -4.37
CA GLY A 138 -3.15 -1.21 -3.10
C GLY A 138 -3.63 0.20 -2.77
N LEU A 139 -4.37 0.84 -3.68
CA LEU A 139 -4.79 2.24 -3.55
C LEU A 139 -5.52 2.52 -2.22
N PHE A 140 -6.30 1.54 -1.74
CA PHE A 140 -7.02 1.65 -0.47
C PHE A 140 -6.10 1.78 0.76
N ARG A 141 -4.82 1.37 0.69
CA ARG A 141 -3.87 1.58 1.79
C ARG A 141 -3.64 3.06 2.10
N PHE A 142 -3.93 3.96 1.17
CA PHE A 142 -3.75 5.40 1.38
C PHE A 142 -5.03 6.08 1.88
N THR A 143 -6.05 5.29 2.24
CA THR A 143 -7.34 5.80 2.71
C THR A 143 -7.52 5.69 4.22
N ALA A 144 -6.57 5.06 4.91
CA ALA A 144 -6.54 4.88 6.35
C ALA A 144 -5.20 5.36 6.93
N LEU A 145 -5.18 5.72 8.21
CA LEU A 145 -3.95 6.09 8.90
C LEU A 145 -3.17 4.83 9.28
N TYR A 146 -2.00 4.67 8.70
CA TYR A 146 -1.04 3.66 9.13
C TYR A 146 0.01 4.31 10.02
N TRP A 147 0.33 3.67 11.14
CA TRP A 147 1.31 4.17 12.09
C TRP A 147 2.68 4.43 11.44
N LEU A 148 3.05 3.62 10.44
CA LEU A 148 4.31 3.75 9.72
C LEU A 148 4.33 5.02 8.87
N ASP A 149 3.24 5.35 8.17
CA ASP A 149 3.14 6.58 7.38
C ASP A 149 3.18 7.81 8.29
N LEU A 150 2.51 7.75 9.46
CA LEU A 150 2.59 8.80 10.48
C LEU A 150 4.01 8.97 11.02
N ALA A 151 4.73 7.87 11.27
CA ALA A 151 6.12 7.92 11.70
C ALA A 151 7.01 8.52 10.61
N ILE A 152 6.82 8.15 9.34
CA ILE A 152 7.57 8.69 8.21
C ILE A 152 7.32 10.19 8.07
N VAL A 153 6.06 10.63 8.05
CA VAL A 153 5.70 12.07 8.01
C VAL A 153 6.31 12.79 9.20
N GLY A 154 6.16 12.23 10.40
CA GLY A 154 6.59 12.88 11.62
C GLY A 154 8.10 13.06 11.70
N ILE A 155 8.86 11.99 11.46
CA ILE A 155 10.32 12.02 11.48
C ILE A 155 10.86 12.94 10.38
N SER A 156 10.34 12.81 9.16
CA SER A 156 10.82 13.62 8.03
C SER A 156 10.51 15.11 8.20
N ALA A 157 9.31 15.46 8.66
CA ALA A 157 8.92 16.85 8.92
C ALA A 157 9.68 17.45 10.11
N PHE A 158 9.95 16.67 11.15
CA PHE A 158 10.67 17.14 12.34
C PHE A 158 12.18 17.31 12.08
N ILE A 159 12.82 16.39 11.34
CA ILE A 159 14.26 16.45 11.07
C ILE A 159 14.59 17.43 9.93
N SER A 160 13.69 17.65 8.98
CA SER A 160 13.97 18.52 7.83
C SER A 160 14.41 19.95 8.21
N PRO A 161 13.76 20.66 9.16
CA PRO A 161 14.24 21.96 9.66
C PRO A 161 15.65 21.92 10.26
N LEU A 162 16.03 20.82 10.93
CA LEU A 162 17.39 20.63 11.44
C LEU A 162 18.42 20.61 10.31
N ILE A 163 18.14 19.87 9.23
CA ILE A 163 19.02 19.79 8.06
C ILE A 163 19.06 21.13 7.31
N LEU A 164 17.90 21.75 7.07
CA LEU A 164 17.79 23.08 6.46
C LEU A 164 18.66 24.11 7.19
N LEU A 165 18.56 24.15 8.53
CA LEU A 165 19.30 25.07 9.37
C LEU A 165 20.80 24.78 9.36
N ARG A 166 21.19 23.52 9.63
CA ARG A 166 22.59 23.15 9.82
C ARG A 166 23.38 23.15 8.52
N GLN A 167 22.78 22.68 7.43
CA GLN A 167 23.45 22.54 6.14
C GLN A 167 23.18 23.70 5.18
N GLY A 168 22.10 24.47 5.39
CA GLY A 168 21.70 25.54 4.47
C GLY A 168 21.30 25.04 3.09
N LYS A 169 20.80 23.80 3.01
CA LYS A 169 20.37 23.12 1.79
C LYS A 169 19.08 22.36 2.03
N ASN A 170 18.28 22.15 0.98
CA ASN A 170 17.04 21.37 1.08
C ASN A 170 17.35 19.89 1.34
N PRO A 171 16.72 19.26 2.34
CA PRO A 171 16.93 17.85 2.67
C PRO A 171 16.26 16.97 1.61
N ARG A 172 17.00 16.62 0.54
CA ARG A 172 16.44 15.89 -0.60
C ARG A 172 15.87 14.53 -0.19
N GLU A 173 16.58 13.79 0.65
CA GLU A 173 16.19 12.44 1.10
C GLU A 173 14.87 12.47 1.88
N LEU A 174 14.77 13.32 2.91
CA LEU A 174 13.52 13.49 3.66
C LEU A 174 12.41 14.11 2.81
N GLY A 175 12.77 14.91 1.81
CA GLY A 175 11.83 15.47 0.86
C GLY A 175 11.16 14.43 -0.04
N VAL A 176 11.87 13.36 -0.40
CA VAL A 176 11.28 12.21 -1.13
C VAL A 176 10.23 11.53 -0.26
N LEU A 177 10.55 11.28 1.02
CA LEU A 177 9.61 10.68 1.98
C LEU A 177 8.37 11.55 2.19
N LEU A 178 8.55 12.86 2.36
CA LEU A 178 7.44 13.82 2.47
C LEU A 178 6.62 13.87 1.18
N SER A 179 7.26 13.79 0.01
CA SER A 179 6.53 13.81 -1.26
C SER A 179 5.65 12.56 -1.40
N TYR A 180 6.15 11.39 -1.00
CA TYR A 180 5.36 10.16 -0.95
C TYR A 180 4.13 10.30 -0.04
N THR A 181 4.34 10.70 1.21
CA THR A 181 3.26 10.70 2.22
C THR A 181 2.27 11.85 2.06
N LEU A 182 2.72 13.04 1.60
CA LEU A 182 1.82 14.16 1.38
C LEU A 182 1.12 14.12 0.02
N LEU A 183 1.81 13.79 -1.07
CA LEU A 183 1.26 14.01 -2.42
C LEU A 183 0.40 12.85 -2.90
N VAL A 184 0.76 11.60 -2.59
CA VAL A 184 -0.01 10.43 -3.06
C VAL A 184 -1.47 10.47 -2.62
N PRO A 185 -1.83 10.78 -1.35
CA PRO A 185 -3.23 10.89 -0.94
C PRO A 185 -4.01 11.97 -1.71
N PHE A 186 -3.40 13.12 -2.03
CA PHE A 186 -4.08 14.15 -2.83
C PHE A 186 -4.29 13.73 -4.30
N ALA A 187 -3.39 12.92 -4.86
CA ALA A 187 -3.61 12.32 -6.18
C ALA A 187 -4.78 11.35 -6.14
N LEU A 188 -4.83 10.51 -5.10
CA LEU A 188 -5.88 9.53 -4.90
C LEU A 188 -7.24 10.17 -4.61
N PHE A 189 -7.26 11.34 -3.95
CA PHE A 189 -8.47 12.14 -3.84
C PHE A 189 -9.05 12.47 -5.23
N GLY A 190 -8.24 12.99 -6.17
CA GLY A 190 -8.69 13.27 -7.53
C GLY A 190 -9.10 12.01 -8.30
N PHE A 191 -8.33 10.95 -8.15
CA PHE A 191 -8.58 9.65 -8.78
C PHE A 191 -9.90 9.02 -8.32
N GLY A 192 -10.15 8.97 -7.01
CA GLY A 192 -11.38 8.42 -6.46
C GLY A 192 -12.60 9.26 -6.79
N LEU A 193 -12.44 10.59 -6.86
CA LEU A 193 -13.51 11.51 -7.20
C LEU A 193 -13.99 11.31 -8.64
N SER A 194 -13.04 11.19 -9.59
CA SER A 194 -13.35 10.99 -11.01
C SER A 194 -13.94 9.62 -11.31
N ASN A 195 -13.54 8.59 -10.57
CA ASN A 195 -14.10 7.25 -10.71
C ASN A 195 -15.38 7.00 -9.91
N GLY A 196 -15.86 7.98 -9.13
CA GLY A 196 -17.08 7.83 -8.35
C GLY A 196 -16.94 6.84 -7.18
N ASN A 197 -15.73 6.63 -6.65
CA ASN A 197 -15.49 5.75 -5.51
C ASN A 197 -15.46 6.55 -4.18
N PRO A 198 -16.56 6.59 -3.40
CA PRO A 198 -16.63 7.37 -2.18
C PRO A 198 -15.59 6.95 -1.13
N ALA A 199 -15.40 5.64 -0.94
CA ALA A 199 -14.47 5.13 0.06
C ALA A 199 -13.02 5.59 -0.23
N LEU A 200 -12.64 5.64 -1.51
CA LEU A 200 -11.30 6.03 -1.91
C LEU A 200 -11.09 7.54 -1.75
N TRP A 201 -11.98 8.38 -2.27
CA TRP A 201 -11.73 9.83 -2.27
C TRP A 201 -11.90 10.46 -0.89
N TYR A 202 -12.87 10.01 -0.07
CA TYR A 202 -13.04 10.52 1.31
C TYR A 202 -11.83 10.17 2.17
N GLY A 203 -11.42 8.90 2.14
CA GLY A 203 -10.29 8.43 2.95
C GLY A 203 -8.97 9.06 2.51
N ALA A 204 -8.71 9.14 1.20
CA ALA A 204 -7.49 9.76 0.68
C ALA A 204 -7.41 11.27 1.00
N LEU A 205 -8.54 11.99 0.91
CA LEU A 205 -8.60 13.40 1.30
C LEU A 205 -8.30 13.57 2.80
N PHE A 206 -8.91 12.74 3.64
CA PHE A 206 -8.68 12.76 5.08
C PHE A 206 -7.20 12.50 5.43
N VAL A 207 -6.60 11.43 4.89
CA VAL A 207 -5.18 11.11 5.10
C VAL A 207 -4.27 12.24 4.59
N GLY A 208 -4.58 12.84 3.44
CA GLY A 208 -3.81 13.96 2.89
C GLY A 208 -3.79 15.18 3.82
N PHE A 209 -4.94 15.58 4.36
CA PHE A 209 -5.01 16.68 5.32
C PHE A 209 -4.35 16.34 6.66
N GLU A 210 -4.49 15.10 7.13
CA GLU A 210 -3.87 14.66 8.37
C GLU A 210 -2.34 14.69 8.27
N HIS A 211 -1.77 14.12 7.20
CA HIS A 211 -0.33 14.17 6.95
C HIS A 211 0.18 15.61 6.77
N PHE A 212 -0.58 16.46 6.08
CA PHE A 212 -0.21 17.87 5.91
C PHE A 212 -0.20 18.62 7.25
N GLY A 213 -1.25 18.46 8.06
CA GLY A 213 -1.37 19.10 9.37
C GLY A 213 -0.28 18.64 10.33
N LEU A 214 -0.03 17.32 10.40
CA LEU A 214 1.02 16.73 11.22
C LEU A 214 2.40 17.25 10.79
N ALA A 215 2.70 17.25 9.49
CA ALA A 215 3.96 17.76 8.95
C ALA A 215 4.17 19.24 9.28
N LEU A 216 3.13 20.07 9.11
CA LEU A 216 3.20 21.50 9.40
C LEU A 216 3.45 21.76 10.90
N LEU A 217 2.71 21.09 11.77
CA LEU A 217 2.85 21.25 13.23
C LEU A 217 4.22 20.79 13.73
N LEU A 218 4.72 19.65 13.24
CA LEU A 218 6.04 19.15 13.62
C LEU A 218 7.18 19.99 13.04
N ALA A 219 7.01 20.55 11.85
CA ALA A 219 7.97 21.52 11.31
C ALA A 219 8.01 22.80 12.16
N VAL A 220 6.85 23.35 12.55
CA VAL A 220 6.77 24.50 13.48
C VAL A 220 7.45 24.16 14.80
N PHE A 221 7.10 23.04 15.41
CA PHE A 221 7.68 22.59 16.68
C PHE A 221 9.20 22.41 16.59
N SER A 222 9.69 21.84 15.49
CA SER A 222 11.12 21.72 15.21
C SER A 222 11.81 23.08 15.11
N PHE A 223 11.21 24.07 14.43
CA PHE A 223 11.75 25.44 14.39
C PHE A 223 11.75 26.12 15.77
N VAL A 224 10.76 25.87 16.64
CA VAL A 224 10.74 26.35 18.03
C VAL A 224 11.91 25.77 18.83
N ILE A 225 12.15 24.45 18.75
CA ILE A 225 13.34 23.82 19.33
C ILE A 225 14.62 24.41 18.71
N LEU A 226 14.56 24.71 17.40
CA LEU A 226 15.50 25.48 16.59
C LEU A 226 15.99 26.79 17.21
N GLY A 227 15.17 27.33 18.12
CA GLY A 227 15.32 28.67 18.68
C GLY A 227 14.42 29.69 17.99
N PHE A 228 13.71 29.37 16.90
CA PHE A 228 12.80 30.28 16.17
C PHE A 228 11.39 30.30 16.75
N SER A 229 11.27 30.55 18.05
CA SER A 229 9.96 30.67 18.72
C SER A 229 9.24 31.98 18.37
N PRO A 230 7.90 31.98 18.27
CA PRO A 230 7.13 33.20 18.13
C PRO A 230 7.33 34.15 19.31
N LYS A 231 7.64 35.42 19.01
CA LYS A 231 7.83 36.47 20.02
C LYS A 231 6.53 37.22 20.35
N LYS A 232 5.57 37.23 19.43
CA LYS A 232 4.28 37.93 19.58
C LYS A 232 3.18 36.91 19.87
N PRO A 233 2.15 37.27 20.66
CA PRO A 233 1.04 36.37 20.99
C PRO A 233 0.28 35.91 19.74
N LEU A 234 0.16 36.78 18.72
CA LEU A 234 -0.44 36.44 17.44
C LEU A 234 0.20 35.21 16.77
N GLY A 235 1.53 35.05 16.90
CA GLY A 235 2.22 33.87 16.36
C GLY A 235 1.80 32.58 17.05
N TRP A 236 1.62 32.61 18.38
CA TRP A 236 1.11 31.46 19.13
C TRP A 236 -0.36 31.17 18.81
N LEU A 237 -1.20 32.19 18.62
CA LEU A 237 -2.58 32.01 18.18
C LEU A 237 -2.67 31.27 16.83
N ILE A 238 -1.77 31.57 15.88
CA ILE A 238 -1.70 30.85 14.60
C ILE A 238 -1.36 29.36 14.81
N VAL A 239 -0.42 29.06 15.71
CA VAL A 239 -0.06 27.66 16.03
C VAL A 239 -1.22 26.92 16.68
N VAL A 240 -1.89 27.55 17.65
CA VAL A 240 -3.08 26.98 18.32
C VAL A 240 -4.22 26.78 17.32
N ALA A 241 -4.45 27.73 16.41
CA ALA A 241 -5.44 27.59 15.36
C ALA A 241 -5.12 26.42 14.42
N ALA A 242 -3.86 26.26 13.99
CA ALA A 242 -3.43 25.13 13.18
C ALA A 242 -3.60 23.80 13.92
N LEU A 243 -3.29 23.75 15.22
CA LEU A 243 -3.51 22.58 16.06
C LEU A 243 -5.00 22.25 16.22
N ALA A 244 -5.85 23.27 16.41
CA ALA A 244 -7.29 23.10 16.51
C ALA A 244 -7.89 22.55 15.21
N VAL A 245 -7.43 23.04 14.05
CA VAL A 245 -7.84 22.50 12.74
C VAL A 245 -7.39 21.06 12.57
N PHE A 246 -6.13 20.75 12.90
CA PHE A 246 -5.63 19.38 12.87
C PHE A 246 -6.49 18.44 13.74
N LEU A 247 -6.70 18.78 15.01
CA LEU A 247 -7.53 17.97 15.92
C LEU A 247 -8.99 17.86 15.46
N ALA A 248 -9.55 18.91 14.86
CA ALA A 248 -10.88 18.87 14.28
C ALA A 248 -10.94 17.86 13.12
N VAL A 249 -9.97 17.86 12.21
CA VAL A 249 -9.88 16.88 11.12
C VAL A 249 -9.72 15.46 11.67
N THR A 250 -8.80 15.24 12.62
CA THR A 250 -8.63 13.95 13.29
C THR A 250 -9.95 13.49 13.93
N SER A 251 -10.68 14.38 14.60
CA SER A 251 -11.97 14.07 15.22
C SER A 251 -13.03 13.68 14.19
N ILE A 252 -13.08 14.35 13.04
CA ILE A 252 -14.00 14.00 11.95
C ILE A 252 -13.66 12.60 11.42
N GLY A 253 -12.39 12.30 11.17
CA GLY A 253 -11.99 11.00 10.64
C GLY A 253 -12.20 9.83 11.60
N ILE A 254 -12.07 10.03 12.91
CA ILE A 254 -12.37 9.00 13.92
C ILE A 254 -13.89 8.76 14.02
N ASN A 255 -14.71 9.81 13.91
CA ASN A 255 -16.16 9.73 14.10
C ASN A 255 -16.96 9.44 12.83
N TYR A 256 -16.37 9.63 11.65
CA TYR A 256 -16.93 9.15 10.39
C TYR A 256 -16.36 7.75 10.12
N PRO A 257 -17.05 6.67 10.51
CA PRO A 257 -16.68 5.36 10.03
C PRO A 257 -16.85 5.37 8.51
N VAL A 258 -15.75 5.56 7.78
CA VAL A 258 -15.67 5.00 6.44
C VAL A 258 -15.89 3.51 6.68
N ARG A 259 -17.10 3.01 6.38
CA ARG A 259 -17.43 1.59 6.45
C ARG A 259 -16.50 0.86 5.47
N GLN A 260 -15.28 0.58 5.90
CA GLN A 260 -14.36 -0.34 5.26
C GLN A 260 -14.63 -1.73 5.81
N THR A 261 -15.87 -2.15 5.66
CA THR A 261 -16.21 -3.56 5.55
C THR A 261 -17.28 -3.62 4.46
N GLN A 262 -16.85 -3.87 3.22
CA GLN A 262 -17.57 -4.91 2.50
C GLN A 262 -17.29 -6.19 3.31
N SER A 263 -18.09 -6.42 4.36
CA SER A 263 -18.47 -7.78 4.66
C SER A 263 -19.15 -8.22 3.37
N VAL A 264 -18.43 -8.96 2.52
CA VAL A 264 -19.07 -9.80 1.52
C VAL A 264 -20.14 -10.55 2.31
N PRO A 265 -21.45 -10.29 2.10
CA PRO A 265 -22.43 -11.18 2.67
C PRO A 265 -22.05 -12.55 2.13
N LEU A 266 -21.82 -13.53 2.99
CA LEU A 266 -21.99 -14.90 2.54
C LEU A 266 -23.47 -14.96 2.16
N THR A 267 -23.78 -14.74 0.89
CA THR A 267 -24.99 -15.24 0.27
C THR A 267 -24.80 -16.75 0.32
N VAL A 268 -25.10 -17.34 1.47
CA VAL A 268 -25.39 -18.76 1.54
C VAL A 268 -26.68 -18.88 0.72
N PRO A 269 -26.68 -19.56 -0.44
CA PRO A 269 -27.93 -19.88 -1.11
C PRO A 269 -28.71 -20.78 -0.13
N THR A 270 -29.78 -20.24 0.45
CA THR A 270 -30.73 -21.04 1.22
C THR A 270 -31.44 -21.96 0.23
N VAL A 271 -30.92 -23.18 0.07
CA VAL A 271 -31.63 -24.22 -0.66
C VAL A 271 -32.71 -24.76 0.26
N THR A 272 -33.96 -24.39 0.01
CA THR A 272 -35.11 -25.01 0.66
C THR A 272 -35.20 -26.46 0.17
N HIS A 273 -34.86 -27.43 1.04
CA HIS A 273 -35.02 -28.85 0.73
C HIS A 273 -36.46 -29.30 1.08
N PRO A 274 -37.18 -30.00 0.18
CA PRO A 274 -38.41 -30.69 0.53
C PRO A 274 -38.08 -31.89 1.42
N ALA A 275 -38.73 -32.00 2.57
CA ALA A 275 -38.56 -33.13 3.47
C ALA A 275 -39.22 -34.39 2.86
N LEU A 276 -38.44 -35.43 2.60
CA LEU A 276 -38.96 -36.77 2.31
C LEU A 276 -38.64 -37.72 3.47
N SER A 277 -39.67 -38.48 3.86
CA SER A 277 -39.73 -39.39 5.00
C SER A 277 -38.70 -40.51 4.93
N SER A 278 -38.13 -40.87 6.08
CA SER A 278 -37.17 -41.96 6.23
C SER A 278 -37.91 -43.27 6.54
N GLU A 279 -37.76 -44.29 5.69
CA GLU A 279 -38.17 -45.66 5.97
C GLU A 279 -36.91 -46.55 6.02
N ILE A 280 -36.72 -47.23 7.15
CA ILE A 280 -35.54 -48.05 7.47
C ILE A 280 -35.73 -49.46 6.87
N PRO A 281 -34.69 -50.08 6.25
CA PRO A 281 -34.82 -51.38 5.61
C PRO A 281 -34.59 -52.54 6.60
N VAL A 282 -35.36 -53.62 6.43
CA VAL A 282 -35.12 -54.95 7.01
C VAL A 282 -35.00 -55.95 5.86
N ASP A 283 -33.92 -56.72 5.85
CA ASP A 283 -33.67 -57.91 5.01
C ASP A 283 -33.79 -59.16 5.93
N PRO A 284 -33.81 -60.45 5.50
CA PRO A 284 -33.68 -61.03 4.15
C PRO A 284 -34.62 -62.24 3.83
N THR A 285 -34.87 -62.58 2.55
CA THR A 285 -34.82 -63.99 2.04
C THR A 285 -35.08 -64.19 0.52
N LYS A 286 -34.22 -65.06 -0.06
CA LYS A 286 -34.37 -65.98 -1.23
C LYS A 286 -34.42 -65.44 -2.69
N PRO A 287 -33.90 -66.22 -3.67
CA PRO A 287 -33.46 -65.72 -4.98
C PRO A 287 -34.43 -65.99 -6.15
N VAL A 288 -33.95 -65.61 -7.35
CA VAL A 288 -34.30 -66.09 -8.71
C VAL A 288 -35.20 -65.14 -9.53
N LYS A 289 -34.64 -64.50 -10.57
CA LYS A 289 -34.76 -64.95 -11.97
C LYS A 289 -33.82 -64.18 -12.91
N THR A 290 -33.06 -65.00 -13.63
CA THR A 290 -32.33 -64.82 -14.88
C THR A 290 -33.05 -63.95 -15.91
N ASN A 291 -32.29 -63.13 -16.64
CA ASN A 291 -32.43 -63.02 -18.09
C ASN A 291 -31.05 -62.85 -18.74
N THR A 292 -30.72 -63.89 -19.50
CA THR A 292 -29.58 -64.03 -20.41
C THR A 292 -29.90 -63.31 -21.72
N VAL A 293 -28.98 -62.50 -22.24
CA VAL A 293 -28.67 -62.47 -23.68
C VAL A 293 -27.15 -62.39 -23.84
N ALA A 294 -26.64 -63.33 -24.62
CA ALA A 294 -25.25 -63.59 -24.94
C ALA A 294 -24.73 -62.69 -26.08
N PRO A 295 -23.41 -62.66 -26.32
CA PRO A 295 -22.74 -61.67 -27.17
C PRO A 295 -22.66 -62.13 -28.63
N THR A 296 -22.44 -61.17 -29.55
CA THR A 296 -21.95 -61.45 -30.89
C THR A 296 -20.51 -60.93 -30.99
N GLU A 297 -19.57 -61.88 -30.98
CA GLU A 297 -18.21 -61.77 -31.56
C GLU A 297 -18.35 -61.72 -33.10
N THR A 298 -17.43 -61.28 -33.97
CA THR A 298 -15.96 -61.18 -34.04
C THR A 298 -15.66 -60.35 -35.35
N PRO A 299 -14.50 -60.38 -36.05
CA PRO A 299 -13.11 -60.00 -35.74
C PRO A 299 -12.43 -59.00 -36.74
N ILE A 300 -11.38 -58.28 -36.25
CA ILE A 300 -9.95 -58.14 -36.70
C ILE A 300 -9.67 -57.82 -38.22
N ILE A 301 -8.67 -57.03 -38.68
CA ILE A 301 -7.19 -57.21 -38.69
C ILE A 301 -6.44 -55.91 -39.15
N PRO A 302 -5.08 -55.85 -39.28
CA PRO A 302 -4.10 -55.26 -38.35
C PRO A 302 -3.25 -54.12 -38.97
N THR A 303 -2.31 -53.52 -38.24
CA THR A 303 -0.97 -53.20 -38.77
C THR A 303 0.03 -53.07 -37.63
N SER A 304 1.18 -53.72 -37.80
CA SER A 304 2.24 -53.99 -36.83
C SER A 304 3.37 -52.95 -36.94
N ALA A 305 3.95 -52.55 -35.80
CA ALA A 305 5.37 -52.22 -35.67
C ALA A 305 5.80 -52.26 -34.18
N ALA A 306 6.69 -53.19 -33.84
CA ALA A 306 7.41 -53.31 -32.57
C ALA A 306 8.87 -52.83 -32.82
N THR A 307 9.77 -52.47 -31.90
CA THR A 307 9.98 -52.73 -30.47
C THR A 307 11.03 -51.75 -29.96
N HIS A 308 10.87 -51.16 -28.76
CA HIS A 308 11.99 -50.92 -27.83
C HIS A 308 11.47 -51.13 -26.40
N THR A 309 12.11 -52.07 -25.71
CA THR A 309 11.84 -52.52 -24.34
C THR A 309 12.25 -51.46 -23.32
N PRO A 310 11.44 -51.24 -22.26
CA PRO A 310 11.96 -51.47 -20.91
C PRO A 310 11.02 -52.31 -20.01
N SER A 311 11.66 -52.88 -18.99
CA SER A 311 11.20 -53.78 -17.91
C SER A 311 10.02 -53.25 -17.06
N PRO A 312 9.33 -54.10 -16.28
CA PRO A 312 7.96 -53.88 -15.82
C PRO A 312 7.86 -52.92 -14.64
N SER A 313 6.86 -52.05 -14.68
CA SER A 313 6.36 -51.32 -13.52
C SER A 313 4.87 -51.63 -13.35
N PRO A 314 4.38 -51.94 -12.14
CA PRO A 314 3.06 -52.52 -11.94
C PRO A 314 1.94 -51.55 -12.33
N LEU A 315 1.01 -52.09 -13.12
CA LEU A 315 -0.32 -51.54 -13.36
C LEU A 315 -1.06 -51.43 -12.02
N ILE A 316 -1.25 -50.19 -11.53
CA ILE A 316 -2.22 -49.94 -10.46
C ILE A 316 -3.53 -49.53 -11.13
N THR A 317 -4.49 -50.44 -10.98
CA THR A 317 -5.93 -50.31 -11.17
C THR A 317 -6.44 -48.94 -10.72
N ALA A 318 -7.06 -48.19 -11.63
CA ALA A 318 -7.94 -47.09 -11.25
C ALA A 318 -9.18 -47.68 -10.58
N THR A 319 -9.15 -47.77 -9.25
CA THR A 319 -10.35 -48.06 -8.45
C THR A 319 -11.21 -46.82 -8.46
N THR A 320 -12.28 -46.83 -9.25
CA THR A 320 -13.36 -45.85 -9.14
C THR A 320 -14.14 -46.12 -7.86
N THR A 321 -13.79 -45.43 -6.78
CA THR A 321 -14.62 -45.38 -5.57
C THR A 321 -15.77 -44.40 -5.81
N PRO A 322 -17.04 -44.83 -5.73
CA PRO A 322 -18.18 -43.93 -5.80
C PRO A 322 -18.32 -43.19 -4.46
N GLY A 323 -18.30 -41.86 -4.51
CA GLY A 323 -18.63 -41.00 -3.36
C GLY A 323 -17.41 -40.28 -2.78
N SER A 324 -16.96 -39.21 -3.44
CA SER A 324 -16.07 -38.23 -2.84
C SER A 324 -16.77 -36.89 -2.81
N ILE A 325 -17.10 -36.43 -1.60
CA ILE A 325 -17.67 -35.10 -1.36
C ILE A 325 -16.52 -34.12 -1.59
N ALA A 326 -16.65 -33.21 -2.56
CA ALA A 326 -15.69 -32.14 -2.79
C ALA A 326 -15.55 -31.31 -1.50
N ARG A 327 -14.34 -31.30 -0.91
CA ARG A 327 -14.00 -30.51 0.28
C ARG A 327 -13.10 -29.37 -0.15
N TRP A 328 -13.34 -28.17 0.36
CA TRP A 328 -12.48 -27.02 0.06
C TRP A 328 -11.36 -26.91 1.10
N GLY A 329 -10.14 -26.69 0.61
CA GLY A 329 -8.96 -26.42 1.41
C GLY A 329 -8.31 -25.10 1.00
N VAL A 330 -7.56 -24.50 1.93
CA VAL A 330 -6.71 -23.34 1.64
C VAL A 330 -5.26 -23.74 1.88
N VAL A 331 -4.38 -23.35 0.94
CA VAL A 331 -2.94 -23.56 1.06
C VAL A 331 -2.39 -22.75 2.23
N LYS A 332 -1.71 -23.40 3.17
CA LYS A 332 -1.09 -22.78 4.35
C LYS A 332 0.40 -23.05 4.35
N SER A 333 1.18 -22.16 3.75
CA SER A 333 2.64 -22.26 3.65
C SER A 333 3.27 -20.87 3.48
N ASP A 334 4.34 -20.56 4.20
CA ASP A 334 5.03 -19.26 4.11
C ASP A 334 5.71 -19.03 2.74
N VAL A 335 5.96 -20.11 1.97
CA VAL A 335 6.71 -20.08 0.70
C VAL A 335 5.89 -20.69 -0.45
N GLY A 336 4.62 -21.01 -0.24
CA GLY A 336 3.78 -21.73 -1.20
C GLY A 336 3.99 -23.26 -1.15
N VAL A 337 3.28 -23.98 -2.00
CA VAL A 337 3.21 -25.45 -2.01
C VAL A 337 3.45 -26.00 -3.41
N VAL A 338 4.17 -27.12 -3.45
CA VAL A 338 4.44 -27.86 -4.68
C VAL A 338 3.36 -28.91 -4.89
N ILE A 339 2.68 -28.85 -6.04
CA ILE A 339 1.67 -29.83 -6.45
C ILE A 339 2.33 -30.86 -7.35
N ARG A 340 2.22 -32.13 -6.97
CA ARG A 340 2.96 -33.24 -7.60
C ARG A 340 2.06 -34.20 -8.34
N LYS A 341 2.61 -34.92 -9.31
CA LYS A 341 1.86 -35.88 -10.12
C LYS A 341 1.41 -37.11 -9.32
N ASN A 342 2.20 -37.51 -8.32
CA ASN A 342 1.95 -38.64 -7.41
C ASN A 342 2.17 -38.21 -5.96
N PRO A 343 1.58 -38.92 -4.96
CA PRO A 343 1.72 -38.64 -3.53
C PRO A 343 3.09 -39.07 -2.98
N ALA A 344 4.18 -38.55 -3.54
CA ALA A 344 5.55 -38.85 -3.16
C ALA A 344 6.45 -37.60 -3.31
N PHE A 345 7.49 -37.49 -2.49
CA PHE A 345 8.38 -36.31 -2.48
C PHE A 345 9.32 -36.22 -3.69
N ASP A 346 9.57 -37.36 -4.36
CA ASP A 346 10.38 -37.49 -5.57
C ASP A 346 9.54 -37.40 -6.86
N ALA A 347 8.21 -37.30 -6.74
CA ALA A 347 7.32 -37.21 -7.88
C ALA A 347 7.48 -35.90 -8.67
N GLU A 348 7.27 -35.98 -9.98
CA GLU A 348 7.29 -34.85 -10.92
C GLU A 348 6.38 -33.70 -10.45
N ILE A 349 6.88 -32.47 -10.57
CA ILE A 349 6.17 -31.26 -10.19
C ILE A 349 5.23 -30.88 -11.34
N VAL A 350 3.93 -30.82 -11.03
CA VAL A 350 2.89 -30.40 -11.99
C VAL A 350 2.79 -28.88 -11.98
N THR A 351 2.69 -28.29 -10.79
CA THR A 351 2.52 -26.83 -10.62
C THR A 351 2.82 -26.39 -9.19
N TYR A 352 2.68 -25.09 -8.94
CA TYR A 352 2.84 -24.45 -7.64
C TYR A 352 1.57 -23.69 -7.26
N ALA A 353 1.24 -23.68 -5.97
CA ALA A 353 0.16 -22.86 -5.41
C ALA A 353 0.71 -21.94 -4.31
N ASN A 354 0.24 -20.70 -4.27
CA ASN A 354 0.65 -19.71 -3.29
C ASN A 354 -0.11 -19.89 -1.97
N ASN A 355 0.41 -19.26 -0.91
CA ASN A 355 -0.29 -19.19 0.36
C ASN A 355 -1.64 -18.50 0.20
N GLY A 356 -2.70 -19.09 0.75
CA GLY A 356 -4.05 -18.55 0.65
C GLY A 356 -4.83 -18.98 -0.60
N ASP A 357 -4.20 -19.67 -1.55
CA ASP A 357 -4.90 -20.13 -2.75
C ASP A 357 -5.94 -21.21 -2.39
N PRO A 358 -7.18 -21.09 -2.90
CA PRO A 358 -8.21 -22.10 -2.70
C PRO A 358 -7.93 -23.32 -3.58
N VAL A 359 -8.10 -24.51 -3.00
CA VAL A 359 -8.00 -25.77 -3.73
C VAL A 359 -9.20 -26.66 -3.42
N GLU A 360 -9.70 -27.32 -4.47
CA GLU A 360 -10.76 -28.31 -4.33
C GLU A 360 -10.13 -29.68 -4.06
N ILE A 361 -10.45 -30.27 -2.92
CA ILE A 361 -9.98 -31.61 -2.51
C ILE A 361 -11.06 -32.62 -2.90
N PHE A 362 -10.70 -33.53 -3.79
CA PHE A 362 -11.62 -34.57 -4.29
C PHE A 362 -11.08 -35.98 -4.10
N GLY A 363 -9.88 -36.14 -3.52
CA GLY A 363 -9.31 -37.43 -3.17
C GLY A 363 -8.37 -37.33 -1.97
N GLU A 364 -8.23 -38.42 -1.24
CA GLU A 364 -7.19 -38.56 -0.22
C GLU A 364 -6.55 -39.94 -0.30
N THR A 365 -5.26 -39.99 -0.03
CA THR A 365 -4.52 -41.25 0.06
C THR A 365 -3.47 -41.15 1.14
N THR A 366 -3.04 -42.29 1.65
CA THR A 366 -1.90 -42.38 2.57
C THR A 366 -0.77 -43.06 1.81
N ALA A 367 0.33 -42.34 1.61
CA ALA A 367 1.48 -42.88 0.91
C ALA A 367 2.18 -43.96 1.76
N PRO A 368 3.03 -44.82 1.15
CA PRO A 368 3.73 -45.91 1.87
C PRO A 368 4.59 -45.43 3.06
N ASN A 369 4.96 -44.16 3.08
CA ASN A 369 5.68 -43.49 4.17
C ASN A 369 4.77 -43.06 5.34
N GLY A 370 3.48 -43.42 5.32
CA GLY A 370 2.50 -43.10 6.36
C GLY A 370 1.96 -41.67 6.31
N LEU A 371 2.38 -40.84 5.35
CA LEU A 371 1.93 -39.46 5.22
C LEU A 371 0.65 -39.37 4.39
N ARG A 372 -0.27 -38.50 4.81
CA ARG A 372 -1.53 -38.27 4.11
C ARG A 372 -1.38 -37.20 3.04
N TRP A 373 -1.92 -37.49 1.87
CA TRP A 373 -1.92 -36.62 0.70
C TRP A 373 -3.34 -36.39 0.23
N TYR A 374 -3.62 -35.17 -0.19
CA TYR A 374 -4.87 -34.76 -0.82
C TYR A 374 -4.67 -34.58 -2.31
N GLN A 375 -5.61 -35.12 -3.10
CA GLN A 375 -5.71 -34.83 -4.50
C GLN A 375 -6.51 -33.54 -4.67
N VAL A 376 -5.87 -32.55 -5.28
CA VAL A 376 -6.37 -31.18 -5.37
C VAL A 376 -6.52 -30.73 -6.81
N LEU A 377 -7.55 -29.94 -7.08
CA LEU A 377 -7.74 -29.19 -8.32
C LEU A 377 -7.50 -27.71 -8.01
N THR A 378 -6.59 -27.10 -8.74
CA THR A 378 -6.32 -25.66 -8.66
C THR A 378 -7.37 -24.86 -9.44
N ASP A 379 -7.49 -23.57 -9.13
CA ASP A 379 -8.32 -22.61 -9.87
C ASP A 379 -7.98 -22.52 -11.38
N THR A 380 -6.72 -22.79 -11.72
CA THR A 380 -6.24 -22.90 -13.11
C THR A 380 -6.65 -24.21 -13.81
N GLY A 381 -7.38 -25.10 -13.13
CA GLY A 381 -7.87 -26.36 -13.66
C GLY A 381 -6.83 -27.49 -13.69
N GLN A 382 -5.66 -27.31 -13.06
CA GLN A 382 -4.63 -28.34 -12.98
C GLN A 382 -4.80 -29.19 -11.73
N SER A 383 -4.74 -30.52 -11.90
CA SER A 383 -4.91 -31.51 -10.83
C SER A 383 -3.58 -32.13 -10.39
N GLY A 384 -3.40 -32.33 -9.08
CA GLY A 384 -2.27 -33.11 -8.57
C GLY A 384 -2.39 -33.40 -7.06
N TRP A 385 -1.29 -33.81 -6.45
CA TRP A 385 -1.22 -34.25 -5.06
C TRP A 385 -0.43 -33.27 -4.19
N VAL A 386 -1.01 -32.95 -3.03
CA VAL A 386 -0.44 -32.06 -2.02
C VAL A 386 -0.47 -32.73 -0.65
N LEU A 387 0.53 -32.45 0.18
CA LEU A 387 0.63 -33.01 1.52
C LEU A 387 -0.40 -32.39 2.46
N SER A 388 -1.08 -33.22 3.26
CA SER A 388 -2.22 -32.79 4.08
C SER A 388 -1.87 -31.71 5.11
N SER A 389 -0.63 -31.69 5.63
CA SER A 389 -0.19 -30.70 6.62
C SER A 389 -0.01 -29.29 6.06
N LEU A 390 0.02 -29.15 4.73
CA LEU A 390 0.17 -27.88 4.02
C LEU A 390 -1.19 -27.31 3.57
N LEU A 391 -2.28 -27.99 3.93
CA LEU A 391 -3.64 -27.60 3.63
C LEU A 391 -4.44 -27.43 4.91
N GLN A 392 -5.17 -26.31 5.01
CA GLN A 392 -6.16 -26.11 6.04
C GLN A 392 -7.54 -26.44 5.46
N ILE A 393 -8.10 -27.57 5.86
CA ILE A 393 -9.45 -27.99 5.46
C ILE A 393 -10.46 -27.11 6.19
N GLN A 394 -11.40 -26.54 5.45
CA GLN A 394 -12.52 -25.83 6.04
C GLN A 394 -13.63 -26.84 6.34
N THR A 395 -13.66 -27.37 7.57
CA THR A 395 -14.74 -28.25 8.03
C THR A 395 -16.00 -27.42 8.26
N THR A 396 -17.04 -27.61 7.47
CA THR A 396 -18.41 -27.19 7.85
C THR A 396 -18.95 -28.19 8.86
N ALA A 397 -19.03 -27.80 10.14
CA ALA A 397 -19.68 -28.59 11.18
C ALA A 397 -21.22 -28.59 10.96
N PRO A 398 -21.93 -29.68 11.31
CA PRO A 398 -23.40 -29.67 11.32
C PRO A 398 -23.90 -28.80 12.47
N ALA A 399 -24.90 -27.96 12.21
CA ALA A 399 -25.55 -27.15 13.23
C ALA A 399 -26.60 -27.99 13.98
N ASP A 400 -26.51 -28.03 15.30
CA ASP A 400 -27.60 -28.42 16.21
C ASP A 400 -28.53 -27.23 16.50
#